data_AF-A0A351SPM5-F1
#
_entry.id   AF-A0A351SPM5-F1
#
_cell.length_a   1.000
_cell.length_b   1.000
_cell.length_c   1.000
_cell.angle_alpha   90.00
_cell.angle_beta   90.00
_cell.angle_gamma   90.00
#
_symmetry.space_group_name_H-M   'P 1'
#
loop_
_entity.id
_entity.type
_entity.pdbx_description
1 polymer ?
#
loop_
_entity_poly.entity_id
_entity_poly.type
_entity_poly.pdbx_seq_one_letter_code
_entity_poly.pdbx_strand_id
1 'polypeptide(L)'
;MSILKQYSVIRNYKKFKKDYTKFVLFIKGGDYYYTFDADAKIMMFLYDSRNPVLEYRIDKNEFTKVLVKLHSVGLNVVLAGWKLSNEFYTDKTNEYDTIKKKAKEYYKATDGSVHYPY
;
A
#
# COMPACT_ATOMS: atom_id res chain seq x y z
N MET A 1 -19.37 0.87 2.47
CA MET A 1 -18.97 -0.53 2.14
C MET A 1 -19.54 -1.43 3.24
N SER A 2 -20.22 -2.53 2.94
CA SER A 2 -20.68 -3.44 4.01
C SER A 2 -19.48 -4.13 4.67
N ILE A 3 -19.56 -4.38 5.99
CA ILE A 3 -18.48 -4.99 6.79
C ILE A 3 -17.96 -6.29 6.14
N LEU A 4 -18.85 -7.13 5.62
CA LEU A 4 -18.53 -8.36 4.90
C LEU A 4 -17.65 -8.15 3.65
N LYS A 5 -17.85 -7.06 2.90
CA LYS A 5 -17.02 -6.72 1.73
C LYS A 5 -15.63 -6.25 2.13
N GLN A 6 -15.46 -5.63 3.31
CA GLN A 6 -14.16 -5.19 3.79
C GLN A 6 -13.30 -6.40 4.25
N TYR A 7 -13.92 -7.36 4.94
CA TYR A 7 -13.24 -8.60 5.36
C TYR A 7 -12.73 -9.43 4.18
N SER A 8 -13.46 -9.48 3.06
CA SER A 8 -13.02 -10.22 1.87
C SER A 8 -11.83 -9.53 1.18
N VAL A 9 -11.79 -8.19 1.15
CA VAL A 9 -10.68 -7.41 0.59
C VAL A 9 -9.39 -7.63 1.38
N ILE A 10 -9.43 -7.56 2.71
CA ILE A 10 -8.25 -7.80 3.57
C ILE A 10 -7.75 -9.25 3.44
N ARG A 11 -8.67 -10.23 3.37
CA ARG A 11 -8.30 -11.64 3.16
C ARG A 11 -7.59 -11.84 1.82
N ASN A 12 -8.12 -11.21 0.76
CA ASN A 12 -7.50 -11.26 -0.57
C ASN A 12 -6.12 -10.60 -0.55
N TYR A 13 -5.97 -9.45 0.10
CA TYR A 13 -4.68 -8.81 0.29
C TYR A 13 -3.66 -9.77 0.93
N LYS A 14 -4.00 -10.38 2.07
CA LYS A 14 -3.10 -11.33 2.75
C LYS A 14 -2.76 -12.56 1.90
N LYS A 15 -3.71 -13.03 1.08
CA LYS A 15 -3.48 -14.14 0.14
C LYS A 15 -2.44 -13.76 -0.90
N PHE A 16 -2.70 -12.70 -1.67
CA PHE A 16 -1.80 -12.26 -2.76
C PHE A 16 -0.46 -11.76 -2.24
N LYS A 17 -0.41 -11.15 -1.05
CA LYS A 17 0.85 -10.61 -0.51
C LYS A 17 1.91 -11.69 -0.23
N LYS A 18 1.50 -12.95 -0.04
CA LYS A 18 2.43 -14.08 0.09
C LYS A 18 3.19 -14.35 -1.20
N ASP A 19 2.54 -14.16 -2.34
CA ASP A 19 3.13 -14.37 -3.66
C ASP A 19 3.90 -13.11 -4.12
N TYR A 20 3.40 -11.94 -3.72
CA TYR A 20 3.91 -10.62 -4.12
C TYR A 20 4.62 -9.89 -2.97
N THR A 21 5.59 -10.56 -2.33
CA THR A 21 6.25 -10.06 -1.10
C THR A 21 7.00 -8.74 -1.29
N LYS A 22 7.54 -8.50 -2.50
CA LYS A 22 8.35 -7.33 -2.86
C LYS A 22 7.65 -6.35 -3.81
N PHE A 23 6.34 -6.42 -3.92
CA PHE A 23 5.53 -5.49 -4.70
C PHE A 23 4.63 -4.69 -3.77
N VAL A 24 4.31 -3.46 -4.13
CA VAL A 24 3.18 -2.75 -3.54
C VAL A 24 1.89 -3.35 -4.10
N LEU A 25 1.07 -3.94 -3.24
CA LEU A 25 -0.16 -4.64 -3.64
C LEU A 25 -1.39 -3.76 -3.41
N PHE A 26 -2.16 -3.59 -4.48
CA PHE A 26 -3.48 -2.98 -4.45
C PHE A 26 -4.56 -4.02 -4.73
N ILE A 27 -5.63 -4.03 -3.93
CA ILE A 27 -6.83 -4.84 -4.15
C ILE A 27 -7.94 -4.00 -4.76
N LYS A 28 -8.53 -4.49 -5.85
CA LYS A 28 -9.70 -3.86 -6.49
C LYS A 28 -10.94 -3.95 -5.61
N GLY A 29 -11.59 -2.82 -5.31
CA GLY A 29 -12.85 -2.79 -4.56
C GLY A 29 -13.76 -1.60 -4.90
N GLY A 30 -14.93 -1.86 -5.50
CA GLY A 30 -15.84 -0.77 -5.90
C GLY A 30 -15.12 0.24 -6.81
N ASP A 31 -15.17 1.52 -6.47
CA ASP A 31 -14.52 2.60 -7.22
C ASP A 31 -13.09 2.92 -6.76
N TYR A 32 -12.55 2.12 -5.84
CA TYR A 32 -11.26 2.36 -5.20
C TYR A 32 -10.31 1.16 -5.32
N TYR A 33 -9.03 1.45 -5.14
CA TYR A 33 -7.98 0.47 -4.92
C TYR A 33 -7.46 0.60 -3.49
N TYR A 34 -7.35 -0.54 -2.80
CA TYR A 34 -7.01 -0.59 -1.39
C TYR A 34 -5.66 -1.26 -1.18
N THR A 35 -4.87 -0.74 -0.25
CA THR A 35 -3.65 -1.37 0.23
C THR A 35 -3.59 -1.32 1.75
N PHE A 36 -2.82 -2.22 2.35
CA PHE A 36 -2.86 -2.48 3.79
C PHE A 36 -1.46 -2.67 4.39
N ASP A 37 -1.38 -2.70 5.71
CA ASP A 37 -0.18 -3.07 6.47
C ASP A 37 1.07 -2.26 6.04
N ALA A 38 2.12 -2.95 5.59
CA ALA A 38 3.37 -2.33 5.16
C ALA A 38 3.21 -1.48 3.89
N ASP A 39 2.36 -1.90 2.96
CA ASP A 39 2.14 -1.19 1.71
C ASP A 39 1.37 0.10 1.95
N ALA A 40 0.41 0.08 2.87
CA ALA A 40 -0.25 1.30 3.34
C ALA A 40 0.75 2.28 3.97
N LYS A 41 1.70 1.81 4.79
CA LYS A 41 2.75 2.66 5.36
C LYS A 41 3.67 3.26 4.29
N ILE A 42 4.03 2.47 3.26
CA ILE A 42 4.81 2.96 2.12
C ILE A 42 4.05 4.07 1.40
N MET A 43 2.77 3.85 1.09
CA MET A 43 1.93 4.87 0.45
C MET A 43 1.86 6.13 1.31
N MET A 44 1.56 5.99 2.59
CA MET A 44 1.49 7.12 3.50
C MET A 44 2.79 7.89 3.62
N PHE A 45 3.94 7.20 3.67
CA PHE A 45 5.26 7.82 3.68
C PHE A 45 5.53 8.62 2.39
N LEU A 46 5.18 8.07 1.22
CA LEU A 46 5.41 8.74 -0.07
C LEU A 46 4.52 9.96 -0.32
N TYR A 47 3.37 10.03 0.35
CA TYR A 47 2.39 11.11 0.24
C TYR A 47 2.34 12.00 1.49
N ASP A 48 3.28 11.83 2.43
CA ASP A 48 3.33 12.52 3.73
C ASP A 48 1.98 12.54 4.48
N SER A 49 1.22 11.45 4.35
CA SER A 49 -0.08 11.28 5.00
C SER A 49 0.10 10.56 6.33
N ARG A 50 -0.55 11.04 7.38
CA ARG A 50 -0.54 10.40 8.71
C ARG A 50 -1.92 9.86 9.03
N ASN A 51 -2.07 8.55 8.93
CA ASN A 51 -3.30 7.88 9.33
C ASN A 51 -2.96 6.69 10.26
N PRO A 52 -3.54 6.62 11.47
CA PRO A 52 -3.31 5.51 12.37
C PRO A 52 -3.86 4.17 11.85
N VAL A 53 -4.80 4.21 10.90
CA VAL A 53 -5.37 3.02 10.26
C VAL A 53 -4.36 2.47 9.25
N LEU A 54 -4.01 1.19 9.34
CA LEU A 54 -3.11 0.51 8.39
C LEU A 54 -3.80 0.17 7.06
N GLU A 55 -4.49 1.14 6.49
CA GLU A 55 -5.23 1.06 5.23
C GLU A 55 -5.00 2.37 4.46
N TYR A 56 -4.69 2.25 3.17
CA TYR A 56 -4.64 3.37 2.26
C TYR A 56 -5.47 3.05 1.03
N ARG A 57 -6.30 4.00 0.59
CA ARG A 57 -7.16 3.85 -0.59
C ARG A 57 -6.88 4.95 -1.58
N ILE A 58 -7.00 4.62 -2.86
CA ILE A 58 -6.88 5.57 -3.97
C ILE A 58 -8.08 5.39 -4.90
N ASP A 59 -8.53 6.49 -5.50
CA ASP A 59 -9.53 6.44 -6.56
C ASP A 59 -8.94 5.73 -7.80
N LYS A 60 -9.76 4.94 -8.49
CA LYS A 60 -9.33 4.25 -9.72
C LYS A 60 -8.81 5.19 -10.79
N ASN A 61 -9.37 6.39 -10.90
CA ASN A 61 -8.98 7.40 -11.87
C ASN A 61 -7.59 7.98 -11.58
N GLU A 62 -7.12 7.87 -10.34
CA GLU A 62 -5.81 8.35 -9.93
C GLU A 62 -4.71 7.30 -10.05
N PHE A 63 -5.07 6.05 -10.36
CA PHE A 63 -4.14 4.92 -10.35
C PHE A 63 -2.93 5.16 -11.25
N THR A 64 -3.11 5.71 -12.45
CA THR A 64 -1.99 5.99 -13.36
C THR A 64 -1.00 6.98 -12.75
N LYS A 65 -1.48 8.03 -12.07
CA LYS A 65 -0.62 9.01 -11.39
C LYS A 65 0.14 8.35 -10.23
N VAL A 66 -0.56 7.53 -9.46
CA VAL A 66 0.04 6.77 -8.35
C VAL A 66 1.10 5.80 -8.85
N LEU A 67 0.82 5.08 -9.94
CA LEU A 67 1.73 4.14 -10.56
C LEU A 67 3.03 4.83 -11.00
N VAL A 68 2.92 5.97 -11.69
CA VAL A 68 4.09 6.78 -12.09
C VAL A 68 4.92 7.20 -10.88
N LYS A 69 4.28 7.65 -9.80
CA LYS A 69 4.99 8.02 -8.56
C LYS A 69 5.72 6.82 -7.95
N LEU A 70 5.08 5.65 -7.88
CA LEU A 70 5.69 4.43 -7.34
C LEU A 70 6.86 3.93 -8.19
N HIS A 71 6.71 3.93 -9.52
CA HIS A 71 7.77 3.58 -10.45
C HIS A 71 8.94 4.57 -10.38
N SER A 72 8.66 5.86 -10.16
CA SER A 72 9.72 6.88 -10.03
C SER A 72 10.68 6.63 -8.86
N VAL A 73 10.23 5.88 -7.84
CA VAL A 73 11.03 5.47 -6.68
C VAL A 73 11.42 3.99 -6.72
N GLY A 74 11.27 3.34 -7.87
CA GLY A 74 11.72 1.95 -8.06
C GLY A 74 10.83 0.90 -7.37
N LEU A 75 9.53 1.13 -7.25
CA LEU A 75 8.61 0.16 -6.68
C LEU A 75 7.85 -0.59 -7.76
N ASN A 76 7.93 -1.92 -7.75
CA ASN A 76 7.00 -2.74 -8.53
C ASN A 76 5.61 -2.73 -7.89
N VAL A 77 4.57 -2.72 -8.71
CA VAL A 77 3.18 -2.62 -8.27
C VAL A 77 2.39 -3.79 -8.81
N VAL A 78 1.51 -4.37 -8.00
CA VAL A 78 0.55 -5.38 -8.46
C VAL A 78 -0.86 -4.93 -8.09
N LEU A 79 -1.76 -5.05 -9.05
CA LEU A 79 -3.17 -4.75 -8.90
C LEU A 79 -3.97 -6.04 -8.99
N ALA A 80 -4.37 -6.58 -7.84
CA ALA A 80 -5.10 -7.84 -7.75
C ALA A 80 -6.62 -7.63 -7.61
N GLY A 81 -7.37 -8.38 -8.41
CA GLY A 81 -8.81 -8.57 -8.27
C GLY A 81 -9.14 -9.97 -7.72
N TRP A 82 -10.41 -10.36 -7.81
CA TRP A 82 -10.88 -11.66 -7.30
C TRP A 82 -10.17 -12.86 -7.97
N LYS A 83 -9.94 -12.79 -9.29
CA LYS A 83 -9.38 -13.90 -10.09
C LYS A 83 -8.14 -13.54 -10.92
N LEU A 84 -7.82 -12.25 -11.06
CA LEU A 84 -6.78 -11.75 -11.95
C LEU A 84 -5.89 -10.76 -11.21
N SER A 85 -4.57 -10.85 -11.41
CA SER A 85 -3.60 -9.84 -11.00
C SER A 85 -2.95 -9.22 -12.23
N ASN A 86 -2.78 -7.90 -12.20
CA ASN A 86 -2.01 -7.19 -13.21
C ASN A 86 -0.74 -6.67 -12.54
N GLU A 87 0.41 -7.06 -13.07
CA GLU A 87 1.72 -6.68 -12.56
C GLU A 87 2.28 -5.51 -13.38
N PHE A 88 2.88 -4.55 -12.69
CA PHE A 88 3.46 -3.35 -13.26
C PHE A 88 4.88 -3.19 -12.74
N TYR A 89 5.84 -3.46 -13.61
CA TYR A 89 7.26 -3.43 -13.29
C TYR A 89 7.83 -2.03 -13.51
N THR A 90 8.71 -1.60 -12.60
CA THR A 90 9.54 -0.41 -12.80
C THR A 90 10.72 -0.76 -13.71
N ASP A 91 11.22 0.23 -14.42
CA ASP A 91 12.48 0.23 -15.16
C ASP A 91 13.72 0.34 -14.25
N LYS A 92 13.54 0.70 -12.97
CA LYS A 92 14.59 0.82 -11.96
C LYS A 92 14.79 -0.46 -11.18
N THR A 93 15.89 -0.54 -10.43
CA THR A 93 16.07 -1.60 -9.42
C THR A 93 14.96 -1.52 -8.38
N ASN A 94 14.37 -2.67 -8.02
CA ASN A 94 13.27 -2.69 -7.06
C ASN A 94 13.75 -2.32 -5.65
N GLU A 95 13.32 -1.17 -5.14
CA GLU A 95 13.71 -0.62 -3.83
C GLU A 95 12.71 -0.92 -2.70
N TYR A 96 11.79 -1.86 -2.90
CA TYR A 96 10.71 -2.15 -1.96
C TYR A 96 11.17 -2.32 -0.50
N ASP A 97 12.19 -3.14 -0.25
CA ASP A 97 12.67 -3.38 1.12
C ASP A 97 13.31 -2.13 1.75
N THR A 98 14.01 -1.33 0.95
CA THR A 98 14.62 -0.05 1.36
C THR A 98 13.53 0.96 1.75
N ILE A 99 12.53 1.14 0.89
CA ILE A 99 11.44 2.10 1.13
C ILE A 99 10.56 1.64 2.30
N LYS A 100 10.28 0.34 2.40
CA LYS A 100 9.57 -0.26 3.53
C LYS A 100 10.27 0.04 4.86
N LYS A 101 11.60 -0.06 4.90
CA LYS A 101 12.39 0.28 6.09
C LYS A 101 12.27 1.76 6.45
N LYS A 102 12.45 2.66 5.47
CA LYS A 102 12.28 4.12 5.65
C LYS A 102 10.88 4.48 6.14
N ALA A 103 9.84 3.89 5.54
CA ALA A 103 8.46 4.09 5.97
C ALA A 103 8.24 3.63 7.41
N LYS A 104 8.79 2.46 7.80
CA LYS A 104 8.70 1.97 9.19
C LYS A 104 9.39 2.92 10.17
N GLU A 105 10.55 3.47 9.81
CA GLU A 105 11.30 4.42 10.64
C GLU A 105 10.56 5.76 10.79
N TYR A 106 10.02 6.30 9.69
CA TYR A 106 9.18 7.51 9.71
C TYR A 106 8.02 7.38 10.72
N TYR A 107 7.34 6.24 10.71
CA TYR A 107 6.25 5.96 11.64
C TYR A 107 6.71 5.74 13.09
N LYS A 108 7.87 5.11 13.32
CA LYS A 108 8.44 4.94 14.67
C LYS A 108 8.94 6.24 15.29
N ALA A 109 9.58 7.10 14.50
CA ALA A 109 10.09 8.39 14.98
C ALA A 109 8.95 9.30 15.46
N THR A 110 7.77 9.16 14.83
CA THR A 110 6.58 9.93 15.18
C THR A 110 5.92 9.41 16.47
N ASP A 111 5.95 8.11 16.73
CA ASP A 111 5.39 7.47 17.94
C ASP A 111 6.22 7.79 19.21
N GLY A 112 7.52 8.07 19.05
CA GLY A 112 8.38 8.56 20.13
C GLY A 112 8.11 10.00 20.57
N SER A 113 7.20 10.72 19.91
CA SER A 113 6.85 12.12 20.20
C SER A 113 5.47 12.30 20.82
N VAL A 114 4.71 11.22 21.07
CA VAL A 114 3.34 11.33 21.61
C VAL A 114 3.22 10.57 22.92
N HIS A 115 3.69 11.22 23.99
CA HIS A 115 3.15 10.97 25.31
C HIS A 115 1.70 11.48 25.28
N TYR A 116 0.71 10.60 25.20
CA TYR A 116 -0.66 10.97 25.57
C TYR A 116 -0.71 10.96 27.10
N PRO A 117 -0.87 12.10 27.78
CA PRO A 117 -1.33 12.07 29.15
C PRO A 117 -2.81 11.65 29.11
N TYR A 118 -3.07 10.39 29.47
CA TYR A 118 -4.34 10.03 30.08
C TYR A 118 -4.10 9.97 31.58
#